data_AF-A0A318S0Q4-F1
#
_entry.id   AF-A0A318S0Q4-F1
#
_cell.length_a   1.000
_cell.length_b   1.000
_cell.length_c   1.000
_cell.angle_alpha   90.00
_cell.angle_beta   90.00
_cell.angle_gamma   90.00
#
_symmetry.space_group_name_H-M   'P 1'
#
loop_
_entity.id
_entity.type
_entity.pdbx_description
1 polymer ?
#
loop_
_entity_poly.entity_id
_entity_poly.type
_entity_poly.pdbx_seq_one_letter_code
_entity_poly.pdbx_strand_id
1 'polypeptide(L)'
;MLFDDQYILFYTSFAFFPTERPIALTVTVDGERALFVPRLEGDHARQVSQAEHVESYREFPDERHPLLQLADVLTNLGLRFAPIGLNHDVTRRSWGTWDLCCPRCCPARDVTVRIAR
;
A
#
# COMPACT_ATOMS: atom_id res chain seq x y z
N MET A 1 -5.17 3.83 0.52
CA MET A 1 -3.77 3.38 0.44
C MET A 1 -3.00 4.25 -0.53
N LEU A 2 -1.79 4.63 -0.13
CA LEU A 2 -0.90 5.53 -0.84
C LEU A 2 0.38 4.76 -1.18
N PHE A 3 0.83 4.83 -2.42
CA PHE A 3 2.06 4.17 -2.90
C PHE A 3 3.12 5.16 -3.38
N ASP A 4 2.69 6.40 -3.66
CA ASP A 4 3.55 7.47 -4.12
C ASP A 4 4.38 8.03 -2.95
N ASP A 5 5.68 8.16 -3.18
CA ASP A 5 6.68 8.52 -2.18
C ASP A 5 6.43 9.91 -1.58
N GLN A 6 5.92 10.86 -2.37
CA GLN A 6 5.65 12.22 -1.89
C GLN A 6 4.54 12.22 -0.84
N TYR A 7 3.49 11.44 -1.07
CA TYR A 7 2.41 11.32 -0.10
C TYR A 7 2.85 10.56 1.16
N ILE A 8 3.64 9.49 1.00
CA ILE A 8 4.14 8.72 2.14
C ILE A 8 5.04 9.61 3.01
N LEU A 9 5.94 10.37 2.40
CA LEU A 9 6.76 11.36 3.09
C LEU A 9 5.90 12.39 3.82
N PHE A 10 4.89 12.95 3.16
CA PHE A 10 4.02 13.96 3.76
C PHE A 10 3.29 13.45 5.01
N TYR A 11 2.74 12.24 4.97
CA TYR A 11 1.93 11.71 6.08
C TYR A 11 2.74 11.03 7.19
N THR A 12 3.99 10.62 6.92
CA THR A 12 4.77 9.83 7.88
C THR A 12 6.15 10.39 8.18
N SER A 13 6.58 11.46 7.50
CA SER A 13 7.96 11.97 7.56
C SER A 13 9.03 10.93 7.16
N PHE A 14 8.63 9.83 6.52
CA PHE A 14 9.54 8.78 6.06
C PHE A 14 9.95 9.04 4.61
N ALA A 15 11.23 9.29 4.39
CA ALA A 15 11.82 9.44 3.06
C ALA A 15 12.50 8.14 2.63
N PHE A 16 12.30 7.74 1.38
CA PHE A 16 12.94 6.57 0.78
C PHE A 16 13.13 6.79 -0.72
N PHE A 17 13.95 5.95 -1.35
CA PHE A 17 14.12 5.96 -2.80
C PHE A 17 13.07 5.06 -3.46
N PRO A 18 12.22 5.58 -4.36
CA PRO A 18 11.22 4.75 -5.05
C PRO A 18 11.93 3.79 -6.01
N THR A 19 11.74 2.49 -5.77
CA THR A 19 12.27 1.39 -6.59
C THR A 19 11.12 0.47 -7.00
N GLU A 20 11.43 -0.65 -7.64
CA GLU A 20 10.46 -1.72 -7.92
C GLU A 20 9.84 -2.35 -6.66
N ARG A 21 10.42 -2.08 -5.47
CA ARG A 21 9.98 -2.64 -4.20
C ARG A 21 8.73 -1.92 -3.72
N PRO A 22 7.61 -2.64 -3.48
CA PRO A 22 6.39 -2.00 -3.02
C PRO A 22 6.60 -1.42 -1.62
N ILE A 23 6.31 -0.13 -1.48
CA ILE A 23 6.13 0.56 -0.21
C ILE A 23 4.74 1.17 -0.23
N ALA A 24 3.98 0.96 0.86
CA ALA A 24 2.60 1.38 0.92
C ALA A 24 2.26 1.98 2.27
N LEU A 25 1.47 3.05 2.26
CA LEU A 25 0.88 3.61 3.45
C LEU A 25 -0.64 3.38 3.44
N THR A 26 -1.14 2.75 4.48
CA THR A 26 -2.56 2.63 4.75
C THR A 26 -2.95 3.65 5.80
N VAL A 27 -3.97 4.46 5.50
CA VAL A 27 -4.57 5.39 6.45
C VAL A 27 -5.98 4.91 6.70
N THR A 28 -6.30 4.58 7.96
CA THR A 28 -7.64 4.13 8.36
C THR A 28 -8.59 5.31 8.46
N VAL A 29 -9.90 5.03 8.57
CA VAL A 29 -10.92 6.07 8.79
C VAL A 29 -10.73 6.80 10.12
N ASP A 30 -10.10 6.15 11.09
CA ASP A 30 -9.77 6.72 12.40
C ASP A 30 -8.47 7.55 12.37
N GLY A 31 -7.78 7.59 11.22
CA GLY A 31 -6.55 8.35 11.01
C GLY A 31 -5.27 7.58 11.34
N GLU A 32 -5.37 6.32 11.75
CA GLU A 32 -4.19 5.48 12.02
C GLU A 32 -3.43 5.16 10.74
N ARG A 33 -2.11 5.20 10.82
CA ARG A 33 -1.18 5.04 9.70
C ARG A 33 -0.41 3.74 9.88
N ALA A 34 -0.57 2.84 8.92
CA ALA A 34 0.20 1.62 8.81
C ALA A 34 1.12 1.69 7.58
N LEU A 35 2.41 1.77 7.84
CA LEU A 35 3.46 1.83 6.83
C LEU A 35 3.99 0.40 6.57
N PHE A 36 3.92 -0.01 5.31
CA PHE A 36 4.41 -1.29 4.81
C PHE A 36 5.69 -1.07 3.99
N VAL A 37 6.80 -1.63 4.45
CA VAL A 37 8.14 -1.40 3.88
C VAL A 37 8.93 -2.71 3.72
N PRO A 38 9.92 -2.77 2.83
CA PRO A 38 10.81 -3.92 2.80
C PRO A 38 11.62 -4.06 4.09
N ARG A 39 12.10 -5.27 4.35
CA ARG A 39 12.85 -5.58 5.59
C ARG A 39 14.08 -4.70 5.78
N LEU A 40 14.73 -4.28 4.69
CA LEU A 40 15.94 -3.45 4.74
C LEU A 40 15.64 -2.03 5.25
N GLU A 41 14.49 -1.46 4.91
CA GLU A 41 14.06 -0.16 5.41
C GLU A 41 13.37 -0.24 6.78
N GLY A 42 12.96 -1.43 7.24
CA GLY A 42 12.12 -1.62 8.43
C GLY A 42 12.63 -0.96 9.70
N ASP A 43 13.92 -1.12 10.03
CA ASP A 43 14.49 -0.52 11.25
C ASP A 43 14.58 1.01 11.14
N HIS A 44 14.94 1.52 9.97
CA HIS A 44 14.96 2.95 9.72
C HIS A 44 13.55 3.55 9.80
N ALA A 45 12.57 2.91 9.16
CA ALA A 45 11.17 3.33 9.17
C ALA A 45 10.60 3.38 10.60
N ARG A 46 10.89 2.40 11.46
CA ARG A 46 10.47 2.42 12.87
C ARG A 46 11.10 3.56 13.68
N GLN A 47 12.30 4.00 13.31
CA GLN A 47 13.00 5.07 14.02
C GLN A 47 12.55 6.47 13.61
N VAL A 48 12.22 6.65 12.32
CA VAL A 48 11.99 8.00 11.76
C VAL A 48 10.54 8.28 11.39
N SER A 49 9.74 7.25 11.07
CA SER A 49 8.37 7.46 10.64
C SER A 49 7.46 7.82 11.83
N GLN A 50 6.44 8.62 11.56
CA GLN A 50 5.36 8.95 12.49
C GLN A 50 4.12 8.04 12.30
N ALA A 51 4.31 6.86 11.70
CA ALA A 51 3.25 5.88 11.55
C ALA A 51 3.05 5.11 12.87
N GLU A 52 1.79 4.88 13.27
CA GLU A 52 1.45 4.07 14.44
C GLU A 52 1.89 2.61 14.27
N HIS A 53 1.86 2.11 13.03
CA HIS A 53 2.27 0.75 12.70
C HIS A 53 3.31 0.77 11.57
N VAL A 54 4.41 0.03 11.77
CA VAL A 54 5.44 -0.19 10.75
C VAL A 54 5.63 -1.68 10.55
N GLU A 55 5.08 -2.18 9.46
CA GLU A 55 5.12 -3.57 9.06
C GLU A 55 6.19 -3.75 7.99
N SER A 56 7.07 -4.73 8.20
CA SER A 56 8.10 -5.06 7.22
C SER A 56 7.91 -6.44 6.60
N TYR A 57 8.05 -6.51 5.28
CA TYR A 57 7.95 -7.77 4.55
C TYR A 57 9.30 -8.33 4.18
N ARG A 58 9.34 -9.65 4.03
CA ARG A 58 10.54 -10.35 3.54
C ARG A 58 10.51 -10.39 2.02
N GLU A 59 11.65 -10.12 1.42
CA GLU A 59 11.89 -10.22 -0.02
C GLU A 59 12.71 -11.49 -0.29
N PHE A 60 13.92 -11.38 -0.81
CA PHE A 60 14.83 -12.51 -0.93
C PHE A 60 15.40 -12.90 0.45
N PRO A 61 15.49 -14.21 0.80
CA PRO A 61 15.20 -15.39 -0.02
C PRO A 61 13.77 -15.95 0.11
N ASP A 62 12.81 -15.18 0.62
CA ASP A 62 11.41 -15.60 0.77
C ASP A 62 10.73 -15.74 -0.61
N GLU A 63 9.87 -16.74 -0.74
CA GLU A 63 9.13 -17.02 -1.97
C GLU A 63 7.76 -16.32 -1.99
N ARG A 64 7.32 -15.79 -0.84
CA ARG A 64 6.01 -15.19 -0.71
C ARG A 64 5.99 -13.78 -1.28
N HIS A 65 5.15 -13.58 -2.30
CA HIS A 65 4.99 -12.29 -2.97
C HIS A 65 4.62 -11.15 -1.99
N PRO A 66 5.27 -9.96 -2.06
CA PRO A 66 5.03 -8.85 -1.13
C PRO A 66 3.56 -8.42 -1.01
N LEU A 67 2.81 -8.44 -2.12
CA LEU A 67 1.38 -8.08 -2.10
C LEU A 67 0.52 -9.06 -1.29
N LEU A 68 0.93 -10.33 -1.15
CA LEU A 68 0.24 -11.28 -0.26
C LEU A 68 0.54 -10.97 1.21
N GLN A 69 1.76 -10.53 1.51
CA GLN A 69 2.13 -10.06 2.85
C GLN A 69 1.38 -8.76 3.19
N LEU A 70 1.22 -7.86 2.22
CA LEU A 70 0.39 -6.65 2.36
C LEU A 70 -1.09 -6.99 2.62
N ALA A 71 -1.63 -8.01 1.94
CA ALA A 71 -3.00 -8.49 2.18
C ALA A 71 -3.22 -8.97 3.63
N ASP A 72 -2.22 -9.62 4.23
CA ASP A 72 -2.27 -10.01 5.65
C ASP A 72 -2.28 -8.77 6.56
N VAL A 73 -1.42 -7.78 6.28
CA VAL A 73 -1.40 -6.52 7.04
C VAL A 73 -2.78 -5.84 7.00
N LEU A 74 -3.38 -5.74 5.82
CA LEU A 74 -4.74 -5.19 5.68
C LEU A 74 -5.79 -6.02 6.43
N THR A 75 -5.64 -7.34 6.45
CA THR A 75 -6.54 -8.22 7.19
C THR A 75 -6.39 -8.02 8.71
N ASN A 76 -5.16 -7.88 9.20
CA ASN A 76 -4.86 -7.63 10.61
C ASN A 76 -5.39 -6.26 11.08
N LEU A 77 -5.41 -5.26 10.19
CA LEU A 77 -6.03 -3.95 10.40
C LEU A 77 -7.56 -3.98 10.31
N GLY A 78 -8.18 -5.15 10.09
CA GLY A 78 -9.64 -5.28 9.96
C GLY A 78 -10.22 -4.82 8.63
N LEU A 79 -9.38 -4.56 7.61
CA LEU A 79 -9.78 -3.95 6.34
C LEU A 79 -10.12 -4.96 5.24
N ARG A 80 -10.15 -6.27 5.53
CA ARG A 80 -10.34 -7.34 4.54
C ARG A 80 -11.54 -7.16 3.60
N PHE A 81 -12.62 -6.56 4.08
CA PHE A 81 -13.85 -6.32 3.31
C PHE A 81 -14.21 -4.84 3.20
N ALA A 82 -13.36 -3.96 3.70
CA ALA A 82 -13.58 -2.53 3.61
C ALA A 82 -13.36 -2.06 2.16
N PRO A 83 -14.10 -1.03 1.70
CA PRO A 83 -13.69 -0.30 0.49
C PRO A 83 -12.36 0.39 0.75
N ILE A 84 -11.42 0.29 -0.19
CA ILE A 84 -10.07 0.84 -0.04
C ILE A 84 -9.73 1.72 -1.24
N GLY A 85 -9.76 3.05 -1.05
CA GLY A 85 -9.26 3.97 -2.08
C GLY A 85 -7.76 3.77 -2.36
N LEU A 86 -7.34 3.85 -3.61
CA LEU A 86 -5.94 3.76 -4.02
C LEU A 86 -5.51 5.08 -4.69
N ASN A 87 -4.33 5.60 -4.33
CA ASN A 87 -3.77 6.81 -4.95
C ASN A 87 -2.87 6.52 -6.16
N HIS A 88 -2.73 5.26 -6.54
CA HIS A 88 -1.99 4.94 -7.76
C HIS A 88 -2.95 4.95 -8.96
N ASP A 89 -2.76 5.93 -9.83
CA ASP A 89 -3.27 5.96 -11.20
C ASP A 89 -2.57 4.83 -12.00
N VAL A 90 -3.27 3.75 -12.34
CA VAL A 90 -2.78 2.75 -13.33
C VAL A 90 -3.08 3.16 -14.78
N THR A 91 -3.45 4.41 -15.00
CA THR A 91 -3.83 5.01 -16.28
C THR A 91 -2.73 5.88 -16.91
N ARG A 92 -1.46 5.43 -16.95
CA ARG A 92 -0.58 5.63 -18.16
C ARG A 92 0.81 4.97 -18.10
N ARG A 93 1.06 4.09 -19.10
CA ARG A 93 2.35 3.66 -19.70
C ARG A 93 3.37 2.93 -18.79
N SER A 94 3.28 1.60 -18.72
CA SER A 94 3.95 0.66 -19.63
C SER A 94 3.76 -0.78 -19.13
N TRP A 95 3.29 -1.65 -20.05
CA TRP A 95 3.12 -3.11 -19.94
C TRP A 95 2.05 -3.69 -18.99
N GLY A 96 1.01 -4.28 -19.60
CA GLY A 96 0.26 -5.43 -19.05
C GLY A 96 -1.09 -5.13 -18.39
N THR A 97 -2.18 -5.40 -19.13
CA THR A 97 -3.60 -5.16 -18.83
C THR A 97 -4.16 -5.87 -17.60
N TRP A 98 -5.04 -5.19 -16.84
CA TRP A 98 -6.37 -5.70 -16.46
C TRP A 98 -7.40 -4.57 -16.47
N ASP A 99 -8.42 -4.77 -17.30
CA ASP A 99 -9.56 -3.88 -17.53
C ASP A 99 -10.38 -3.65 -16.24
N LEU A 100 -10.28 -2.47 -15.65
CA LEU A 100 -11.27 -1.97 -14.70
C LEU A 100 -11.45 -0.46 -14.87
N CYS A 101 -12.11 -0.04 -15.94
CA CYS A 101 -12.81 1.26 -15.92
C CYS A 101 -13.95 1.29 -16.95
N CYS A 102 -15.15 0.85 -16.53
CA CYS A 102 -16.39 1.24 -17.19
C CYS A 102 -16.80 2.64 -16.70
N PRO A 103 -16.90 3.67 -17.57
CA PRO A 103 -17.25 5.03 -17.17
C PRO A 103 -18.65 5.18 -16.57
N ARG A 104 -19.53 4.19 -16.77
CA ARG A 104 -20.90 4.19 -16.24
C ARG A 104 -20.99 3.65 -14.81
N CYS A 105 -19.93 3.03 -14.30
CA CYS A 105 -19.94 2.34 -13.00
C CYS A 105 -19.28 3.12 -11.85
N CYS A 106 -18.54 4.20 -12.12
CA CYS A 106 -17.88 5.01 -11.08
C CYS A 106 -18.34 6.48 -11.10
N PRO A 107 -19.40 6.86 -10.37
CA PRO A 107 -19.66 8.25 -10.03
C PRO A 107 -18.81 8.75 -8.84
N ALA A 108 -18.11 7.86 -8.13
CA ALA A 108 -17.13 8.20 -7.10
C ALA A 108 -16.04 7.14 -7.09
N ARG A 109 -14.78 7.57 -6.95
CA ARG A 109 -13.56 6.74 -7.14
C ARG A 109 -13.29 5.83 -5.94
N ASP A 110 -14.16 4.85 -5.69
CA ASP A 110 -13.92 3.78 -4.72
C ASP A 110 -13.54 2.47 -5.44
N VAL A 111 -12.24 2.17 -5.50
CA VAL A 111 -11.76 0.87 -5.97
C VAL A 111 -11.86 -0.12 -4.82
N THR A 112 -12.89 -0.97 -4.80
CA THR A 112 -12.97 -2.03 -3.79
C THR A 112 -12.03 -3.17 -4.17
N VAL A 113 -10.83 -3.23 -3.56
CA VAL A 113 -9.92 -4.37 -3.73
C VAL A 113 -10.48 -5.55 -2.94
N ARG A 114 -11.09 -6.52 -3.63
CA ARG A 114 -11.47 -7.81 -3.04
C ARG A 114 -10.27 -8.76 -3.12
N ILE A 115 -9.64 -9.04 -1.99
CA ILE A 115 -8.58 -10.05 -1.89
C ILE A 115 -9.24 -11.43 -2.07
N ALA A 116 -9.04 -12.04 -3.24
CA ALA A 116 -9.52 -13.40 -3.53
C ALA A 116 -8.70 -14.44 -2.76
N ARG A 117 -9.37 -15.55 -2.37
CA ARG A 117 -8.80 -16.66 -1.60
C ARG A 117 -7.71 -17.40 -2.36
#